data_AF-A0A075SE10-F1
#
_entry.id   AF-A0A075SE10-F1
#
_cell.length_a   1.000
_cell.length_b   1.000
_cell.length_c   1.000
_cell.angle_alpha   90.00
_cell.angle_beta   90.00
_cell.angle_gamma   90.00
#
_symmetry.space_group_name_H-M   'P 1'
#
loop_
_entity.id
_entity.type
_entity.pdbx_description
1 polymer ?
#
loop_
_entity_poly.entity_id
_entity_poly.type
_entity_poly.pdbx_seq_one_letter_code
_entity_poly.pdbx_strand_id
1 'polypeptide(L)'
;MRKVSRSILTILLSATVLSACSGGGKNLSERLEAAKVEFSKEKKQLEAELTALKEEVQGNFYYQQLDTDKERHVYLQFVNGLSKRMQVIDIDSVNDEIYSRVYFSVAHDYPEFYWLTDEAAMAGGIDILDLEEPVYPSDLSPTQNKIEDEVNKILAQTPKGSDYEKVKYFYEVIIRQTDYDLEALQTKSVTWRSQGITSVLLDKKSVCAGYSRTFQYLCKKAGIDCIYVTGIAKNGQNGEFGHAWNLVKINGQYYGVDTTWGDPVFDQAISGEAHTDISYDYLCVPDEILERSRIADSDLLDYWGEEQYYEPRVLVYPKCTDNSLNYYVQKGVYFTSFDEAAVLQSITDQRLQGTNKVVLQFGTAEAMQQMITLASTENNAIFQALGDVGEYQYYYNDQSYTFELADWF
;
A
#
# COMPACT_ATOMS: atom_id res chain seq x y z
N MET A 1 -3.25 -38.02 11.12
CA MET A 1 -1.91 -38.62 11.30
C MET A 1 -0.91 -37.47 11.36
N ARG A 2 -0.17 -37.30 12.47
CA ARG A 2 0.83 -36.23 12.61
C ARG A 2 1.87 -36.39 11.50
N LYS A 3 1.87 -35.48 10.51
CA LYS A 3 2.95 -35.37 9.53
C LYS A 3 4.20 -35.00 10.33
N VAL A 4 5.08 -35.97 10.51
CA VAL A 4 6.46 -35.73 10.95
C VAL A 4 7.07 -34.81 9.91
N SER A 5 7.69 -33.69 10.33
CA SER A 5 8.37 -32.72 9.46
C SER A 5 9.11 -33.46 8.33
N ARG A 6 8.85 -33.08 7.07
CA ARG A 6 9.48 -33.72 5.89
C ARG A 6 11.00 -33.73 6.01
N SER A 7 11.60 -32.78 6.72
CA SER A 7 13.02 -32.73 7.05
C SER A 7 13.45 -33.94 7.89
N ILE A 8 12.69 -34.29 8.93
CA ILE A 8 12.91 -35.49 9.76
C ILE A 8 12.70 -36.76 8.93
N LEU A 9 11.70 -36.79 8.04
CA LEU A 9 11.42 -37.95 7.19
C LEU A 9 12.54 -38.19 6.16
N THR A 10 13.06 -37.13 5.53
CA THR A 10 14.14 -37.19 4.53
C THR A 10 15.48 -37.57 5.16
N ILE A 11 15.77 -37.10 6.38
CA ILE A 11 16.95 -37.50 7.16
C ILE A 11 16.84 -38.96 7.63
N LEU A 12 15.66 -39.40 8.07
CA LEU A 12 15.42 -40.81 8.42
C LEU A 12 15.48 -41.73 7.20
N LEU A 13 14.98 -41.29 6.05
CA LEU A 13 15.03 -42.02 4.77
C LEU A 13 16.47 -42.13 4.24
N SER A 14 17.26 -41.06 4.29
CA SER A 14 18.67 -41.12 3.88
C SER A 14 19.52 -42.00 4.81
N ALA A 15 19.26 -41.98 6.12
CA ALA A 15 19.91 -42.87 7.08
C ALA A 15 19.53 -44.34 6.90
N THR A 16 18.28 -44.64 6.52
CA THR A 16 17.79 -46.00 6.30
C THR A 16 18.22 -46.58 4.94
N VAL A 17 18.20 -45.78 3.85
CA VAL A 17 18.62 -46.24 2.51
C VAL A 17 20.12 -46.59 2.46
N LEU A 18 20.98 -45.91 3.23
CA LEU A 18 22.40 -46.27 3.35
C LEU A 18 22.67 -47.51 4.22
N SER A 19 21.70 -47.98 5.00
CA SER A 19 21.85 -49.13 5.91
C SER A 19 21.46 -50.48 5.29
N ALA A 20 20.74 -50.48 4.17
CA ALA A 20 20.30 -51.71 3.49
C ALA A 20 21.46 -52.49 2.84
N CYS A 21 22.67 -51.90 2.77
CA CYS A 21 23.83 -52.51 2.10
C CYS A 21 25.01 -52.87 3.02
N SER A 22 24.97 -52.64 4.34
CA SER A 22 26.07 -53.12 5.21
C SER A 22 25.63 -53.38 6.65
N GLY A 23 25.90 -54.59 7.14
CA GLY A 23 25.60 -54.99 8.51
C GLY A 23 26.36 -54.13 9.53
N GLY A 24 25.63 -53.40 10.38
CA GLY A 24 26.24 -52.58 11.43
C GLY A 24 25.25 -51.78 12.27
N GLY A 25 24.50 -52.43 13.17
CA GLY A 25 23.53 -51.76 14.04
C GLY A 25 24.10 -50.69 15.00
N LYS A 26 25.41 -50.76 15.34
CA LYS A 26 26.09 -49.70 16.13
C LYS A 26 26.35 -48.41 15.33
N ASN A 27 26.58 -48.53 14.02
CA ASN A 27 26.84 -47.39 13.14
C ASN A 27 25.56 -46.57 12.89
N LEU A 28 24.40 -47.24 12.88
CA LEU A 28 23.10 -46.56 12.73
C LEU A 28 22.72 -45.71 13.95
N SER A 29 22.97 -46.20 15.17
CA SER A 29 22.64 -45.44 16.40
C SER A 29 23.50 -44.19 16.55
N GLU A 30 24.79 -44.27 16.21
CA GLU A 30 25.70 -43.12 16.25
C GLU A 30 25.31 -42.06 15.20
N ARG A 31 24.93 -42.49 13.99
CA ARG A 31 24.45 -41.59 12.92
C ARG A 31 23.11 -40.95 13.27
N LEU A 32 22.21 -41.68 13.92
CA LEU A 32 20.93 -41.14 14.40
C LEU A 32 21.14 -40.07 15.49
N GLU A 33 22.05 -40.30 16.44
CA GLU A 33 22.36 -39.30 17.45
C GLU A 33 23.07 -38.08 16.87
N ALA A 34 24.00 -38.26 15.92
CA ALA A 34 24.60 -37.13 15.21
C ALA A 34 23.54 -36.29 14.48
N ALA A 35 22.61 -36.93 13.77
CA ALA A 35 21.51 -36.23 13.09
C ALA A 35 20.57 -35.49 14.05
N LYS A 36 20.27 -36.06 15.23
CA LYS A 36 19.48 -35.37 16.27
C LYS A 36 20.20 -34.14 16.81
N VAL A 37 21.50 -34.23 17.04
CA VAL A 37 22.31 -33.10 17.51
C VAL A 37 22.35 -31.98 16.47
N GLU A 38 22.56 -32.33 15.20
CA GLU A 38 22.56 -31.38 14.08
C GLU A 38 21.19 -30.70 13.93
N PHE A 39 20.10 -31.47 13.89
CA PHE A 39 18.73 -30.95 13.87
C PHE A 39 18.44 -30.04 15.06
N SER A 40 18.89 -30.41 16.27
CA SER A 40 18.72 -29.57 17.46
C SER A 40 19.50 -28.26 17.34
N LYS A 41 20.66 -28.25 16.68
CA LYS A 41 21.46 -27.05 16.46
C LYS A 41 20.81 -26.14 15.42
N GLU A 42 20.36 -26.69 14.29
CA GLU A 42 19.63 -25.95 13.26
C GLU A 42 18.37 -25.30 13.81
N LYS A 43 17.57 -26.06 14.58
CA LYS A 43 16.39 -25.51 15.25
C LYS A 43 16.74 -24.35 16.19
N LYS A 44 17.78 -24.50 17.02
CA LYS A 44 18.22 -23.41 17.92
C LYS A 44 18.68 -22.17 17.15
N GLN A 45 19.33 -22.36 16.00
CA GLN A 45 19.75 -21.26 15.15
C GLN A 45 18.53 -20.55 14.55
N LEU A 46 17.57 -21.29 14.00
CA LEU A 46 16.34 -20.73 13.46
C LEU A 46 15.62 -19.89 14.54
N GLU A 47 15.39 -20.44 15.73
CA GLU A 47 14.72 -19.71 16.82
C GLU A 47 15.43 -18.40 17.20
N ALA A 48 16.77 -18.38 17.17
CA ALA A 48 17.53 -17.17 17.41
C ALA A 48 17.34 -16.12 16.30
N GLU A 49 17.29 -16.55 15.04
CA GLU A 49 17.00 -15.68 13.89
C GLU A 49 15.57 -15.13 13.95
N LEU A 50 14.58 -15.96 14.26
CA LEU A 50 13.19 -15.53 14.40
C LEU A 50 13.01 -14.56 15.57
N THR A 51 13.76 -14.74 16.66
CA THR A 51 13.78 -13.80 17.79
C THR A 51 14.33 -12.44 17.38
N ALA A 52 15.40 -12.39 16.58
CA ALA A 52 15.94 -11.13 16.07
C ALA A 52 14.96 -10.46 15.10
N LEU A 53 14.40 -11.24 14.17
CA LEU A 53 13.42 -10.76 13.20
C LEU A 53 12.16 -10.20 13.88
N LYS A 54 11.72 -10.80 15.00
CA LYS A 54 10.59 -10.28 15.78
C LYS A 54 10.73 -8.81 16.16
N GLU A 55 11.93 -8.38 16.53
CA GLU A 55 12.20 -6.97 16.87
C GLU A 55 12.15 -6.06 15.64
N GLU A 56 12.52 -6.55 14.46
CA GLU A 56 12.47 -5.80 13.20
C GLU A 56 11.03 -5.63 12.70
N VAL A 57 10.19 -6.67 12.86
CA VAL A 57 8.83 -6.69 12.31
C VAL A 57 7.77 -6.17 13.29
N GLN A 58 8.13 -5.86 14.54
CA GLN A 58 7.15 -5.45 15.55
C GLN A 58 6.33 -4.21 15.16
N GLY A 59 6.87 -3.36 14.28
CA GLY A 59 6.18 -2.18 13.75
C GLY A 59 5.29 -2.44 12.53
N ASN A 60 5.35 -3.64 11.93
CA ASN A 60 4.52 -3.99 10.79
C ASN A 60 3.05 -4.11 11.20
N PHE A 61 2.17 -3.48 10.42
CA PHE A 61 0.75 -3.40 10.77
C PHE A 61 0.09 -4.77 10.73
N TYR A 62 0.26 -5.54 9.66
CA TYR A 62 -0.45 -6.80 9.51
C TYR A 62 0.11 -7.91 10.41
N TYR A 63 1.40 -7.87 10.76
CA TYR A 63 1.96 -8.67 11.84
C TYR A 63 1.24 -8.46 13.18
N GLN A 64 0.90 -7.20 13.52
CA GLN A 64 0.19 -6.87 14.75
C GLN A 64 -1.28 -7.32 14.74
N GLN A 65 -1.87 -7.57 13.57
CA GLN A 65 -3.25 -8.06 13.43
C GLN A 65 -3.36 -9.59 13.60
N LEU A 66 -2.24 -10.33 13.67
CA LEU A 66 -2.25 -11.75 13.99
C LEU A 66 -2.46 -11.93 15.49
N ASP A 67 -3.42 -12.76 15.90
CA ASP A 67 -3.92 -12.80 17.27
C ASP A 67 -2.97 -13.53 18.22
N THR A 68 -2.44 -14.67 17.76
CA THR A 68 -1.69 -15.60 18.62
C THR A 68 -0.19 -15.56 18.35
N ASP A 69 0.60 -15.90 19.38
CA ASP A 69 2.05 -16.05 19.23
C ASP A 69 2.40 -17.13 18.19
N LYS A 70 1.53 -18.12 17.99
CA LYS A 70 1.74 -19.17 17.00
C LYS A 70 1.57 -18.65 15.57
N GLU A 71 0.55 -17.83 15.32
CA GLU A 71 0.36 -17.17 14.02
C GLU A 71 1.53 -16.24 13.70
N ARG A 72 1.93 -15.42 14.70
CA ARG A 72 3.11 -14.55 14.59
C ARG A 72 4.41 -15.34 14.38
N HIS A 73 4.54 -16.53 14.94
CA HIS A 73 5.69 -17.41 14.70
C HIS A 73 5.73 -17.93 13.26
N VAL A 74 4.59 -18.36 12.71
CA VAL A 74 4.47 -18.78 11.29
C VAL A 74 4.80 -17.62 10.34
N TYR A 75 4.34 -16.40 10.66
CA TYR A 75 4.75 -15.19 9.93
C TYR A 75 6.27 -15.01 9.92
N LEU A 76 6.92 -15.11 11.08
CA LEU A 76 8.37 -14.96 11.18
C LEU A 76 9.11 -16.05 10.39
N GLN A 77 8.66 -17.31 10.46
CA GLN A 77 9.21 -18.42 9.68
C GLN A 77 9.13 -18.11 8.18
N PHE A 78 7.97 -17.64 7.71
CA PHE A 78 7.75 -17.33 6.32
C PHE A 78 8.61 -16.15 5.84
N VAL A 79 8.62 -15.03 6.57
CA VAL A 79 9.46 -13.86 6.25
C VAL A 79 10.95 -14.21 6.24
N ASN A 80 11.43 -14.97 7.25
CA ASN A 80 12.83 -15.41 7.31
C ASN A 80 13.19 -16.29 6.11
N GLY A 81 12.31 -17.24 5.75
CA GLY A 81 12.51 -18.13 4.61
C GLY A 81 12.51 -17.39 3.27
N LEU A 82 11.57 -16.47 3.06
CA LEU A 82 11.49 -15.62 1.86
C LEU A 82 12.72 -14.72 1.72
N SER A 83 13.15 -14.08 2.80
CA SER A 83 14.34 -13.21 2.82
C SER A 83 15.62 -13.97 2.45
N LYS A 84 15.67 -15.26 2.80
CA LYS A 84 16.77 -16.17 2.48
C LYS A 84 16.59 -16.95 1.18
N ARG A 85 15.44 -16.78 0.50
CA ARG A 85 15.06 -17.47 -0.75
C ARG A 85 15.10 -18.99 -0.62
N MET A 86 14.66 -19.50 0.53
CA MET A 86 14.65 -20.93 0.82
C MET A 86 13.63 -21.64 -0.06
N GLN A 87 14.05 -22.71 -0.75
CA GLN A 87 13.15 -23.54 -1.56
C GLN A 87 12.18 -24.36 -0.70
N VAL A 88 12.57 -24.63 0.54
CA VAL A 88 11.73 -25.31 1.54
C VAL A 88 11.86 -24.55 2.85
N ILE A 89 10.74 -24.08 3.41
CA ILE A 89 10.65 -23.38 4.68
C ILE A 89 10.00 -24.32 5.71
N ASP A 90 10.61 -24.44 6.89
CA ASP A 90 9.99 -25.17 8.00
C ASP A 90 8.91 -24.30 8.63
N ILE A 91 7.65 -24.65 8.38
CA ILE A 91 6.47 -23.93 8.83
C ILE A 91 5.76 -24.72 9.92
N ASP A 92 5.43 -24.06 11.02
CA ASP A 92 4.66 -24.67 12.09
C ASP A 92 3.26 -25.05 11.62
N SER A 93 2.83 -26.28 11.93
CA SER A 93 1.52 -26.76 11.55
C SER A 93 0.39 -26.00 12.27
N VAL A 94 -0.43 -25.30 11.48
CA VAL A 94 -1.67 -24.60 11.83
C VAL A 94 -2.80 -25.03 10.87
N ASN A 95 -3.93 -24.32 10.85
CA ASN A 95 -5.04 -24.57 9.94
C ASN A 95 -4.94 -23.67 8.69
N ASP A 96 -5.75 -23.98 7.68
CA ASP A 96 -5.73 -23.29 6.38
C ASP A 96 -6.04 -21.80 6.52
N GLU A 97 -7.01 -21.43 7.37
CA GLU A 97 -7.30 -20.02 7.68
C GLU A 97 -6.04 -19.24 8.10
N ILE A 98 -5.27 -19.80 9.04
CA ILE A 98 -4.07 -19.13 9.54
C ILE A 98 -3.00 -19.02 8.46
N TYR A 99 -2.80 -20.05 7.62
CA TYR A 99 -1.79 -19.97 6.55
C TYR A 99 -2.03 -18.78 5.64
N SER A 100 -3.28 -18.54 5.27
CA SER A 100 -3.60 -17.44 4.36
C SER A 100 -3.64 -16.10 5.05
N ARG A 101 -4.09 -16.02 6.32
CA ARG A 101 -3.93 -14.80 7.11
C ARG A 101 -2.45 -14.40 7.15
N VAL A 102 -1.57 -15.35 7.47
CA VAL A 102 -0.12 -15.09 7.46
C VAL A 102 0.38 -14.70 6.07
N TYR A 103 -0.04 -15.41 5.02
CA TYR A 103 0.36 -15.11 3.65
C TYR A 103 0.02 -13.68 3.25
N PHE A 104 -1.25 -13.29 3.41
CA PHE A 104 -1.71 -11.95 3.08
C PHE A 104 -1.10 -10.89 4.00
N SER A 105 -0.86 -11.19 5.29
CA SER A 105 -0.15 -10.29 6.18
C SER A 105 1.27 -10.01 5.68
N VAL A 106 2.01 -11.05 5.28
CA VAL A 106 3.35 -10.90 4.72
C VAL A 106 3.31 -10.16 3.38
N ALA A 107 2.38 -10.50 2.49
CA ALA A 107 2.24 -9.83 1.20
C ALA A 107 1.90 -8.34 1.36
N HIS A 108 1.10 -7.96 2.37
CA HIS A 108 0.73 -6.56 2.61
C HIS A 108 1.78 -5.77 3.38
N ASP A 109 2.55 -6.43 4.26
CA ASP A 109 3.66 -5.79 4.96
C ASP A 109 4.91 -5.64 4.07
N TYR A 110 5.16 -6.54 3.12
CA TYR A 110 6.40 -6.58 2.33
C TYR A 110 6.15 -6.44 0.83
N PRO A 111 5.98 -5.19 0.32
CA PRO A 111 5.79 -4.96 -1.11
C PRO A 111 6.98 -5.42 -1.99
N GLU A 112 8.18 -5.59 -1.41
CA GLU A 112 9.34 -6.20 -2.06
C GLU A 112 9.18 -7.69 -2.37
N PHE A 113 8.30 -8.41 -1.68
CA PHE A 113 7.92 -9.78 -2.02
C PHE A 113 6.84 -9.79 -3.12
N TYR A 114 7.05 -8.99 -4.16
CA TYR A 114 6.06 -8.68 -5.19
C TYR A 114 5.47 -9.92 -5.88
N TRP A 115 6.24 -11.01 -5.95
CA TRP A 115 5.80 -12.27 -6.56
C TRP A 115 4.76 -13.02 -5.73
N LEU A 116 4.66 -12.77 -4.41
CA LEU A 116 3.59 -13.34 -3.58
C LEU A 116 2.22 -12.86 -4.01
N THR A 117 2.15 -11.83 -4.81
CA THR A 117 0.88 -11.35 -5.28
C THR A 117 0.54 -11.96 -6.64
N ASP A 118 1.50 -12.44 -7.45
CA ASP A 118 1.31 -12.86 -8.86
C ASP A 118 0.11 -13.80 -9.11
N GLU A 119 -0.51 -13.73 -10.30
CA GLU A 119 -1.71 -14.49 -10.67
C GLU A 119 -1.51 -15.99 -10.46
N ALA A 120 -0.34 -16.51 -10.83
CA ALA A 120 0.00 -17.91 -10.63
C ALA A 120 0.05 -18.31 -9.14
N ALA A 121 0.42 -17.39 -8.25
CA ALA A 121 0.43 -17.62 -6.81
C ALA A 121 -0.98 -17.56 -6.20
N MET A 122 -1.90 -16.80 -6.81
CA MET A 122 -3.27 -16.62 -6.31
C MET A 122 -4.30 -17.56 -6.94
N ALA A 123 -4.00 -18.16 -8.10
CA ALA A 123 -4.97 -18.91 -8.91
C ALA A 123 -5.49 -20.23 -8.30
N GLY A 124 -4.86 -20.73 -7.22
CA GLY A 124 -5.19 -22.03 -6.60
C GLY A 124 -5.85 -21.95 -5.22
N GLY A 125 -6.04 -20.74 -4.66
CA GLY A 125 -6.20 -20.57 -3.22
C GLY A 125 -4.86 -20.71 -2.49
N ILE A 126 -4.81 -20.31 -1.22
CA ILE A 126 -3.59 -20.34 -0.40
C ILE A 126 -3.67 -21.49 0.59
N ASP A 127 -2.64 -22.33 0.59
CA ASP A 127 -2.49 -23.44 1.52
C ASP A 127 -1.08 -23.51 2.12
N ILE A 128 -0.82 -24.55 2.92
CA ILE A 128 0.49 -24.75 3.57
C ILE A 128 1.65 -24.83 2.58
N LEU A 129 1.45 -25.37 1.38
CA LEU A 129 2.49 -25.57 0.38
C LEU A 129 2.98 -24.23 -0.18
N ASP A 130 2.11 -23.21 -0.25
CA ASP A 130 2.52 -21.86 -0.67
C ASP A 130 3.50 -21.22 0.31
N LEU A 131 3.46 -21.63 1.59
CA LEU A 131 4.39 -21.19 2.63
C LEU A 131 5.60 -22.12 2.77
N GLU A 132 5.41 -23.43 2.70
CA GLU A 132 6.49 -24.42 2.83
C GLU A 132 7.40 -24.46 1.59
N GLU A 133 6.85 -24.29 0.39
CA GLU A 133 7.56 -24.43 -0.90
C GLU A 133 7.27 -23.23 -1.82
N PRO A 134 7.60 -21.98 -1.40
CA PRO A 134 7.24 -20.78 -2.15
C PRO A 134 7.88 -20.78 -3.55
N VAL A 135 7.08 -20.38 -4.53
CA VAL A 135 7.54 -20.26 -5.92
C VAL A 135 8.22 -18.91 -6.12
N TYR A 136 9.49 -18.94 -6.55
CA TYR A 136 10.26 -17.74 -6.86
C TYR A 136 10.37 -17.53 -8.38
N PRO A 137 10.24 -16.28 -8.88
CA PRO A 137 10.53 -15.96 -10.25
C PRO A 137 11.96 -16.34 -10.63
N SER A 138 12.16 -16.90 -11.82
CA SER A 138 13.50 -17.28 -12.30
C SER A 138 14.44 -16.08 -12.48
N ASP A 139 13.88 -14.90 -12.67
CA ASP A 139 14.58 -13.62 -12.82
C ASP A 139 14.55 -12.76 -11.55
N LEU A 140 14.24 -13.34 -10.38
CA LEU A 140 14.11 -12.62 -9.11
C LEU A 140 15.33 -11.74 -8.79
N SER A 141 16.56 -12.25 -8.93
CA SER A 141 17.76 -11.45 -8.61
C SER A 141 18.00 -10.31 -9.62
N PRO A 142 17.98 -10.56 -10.95
CA PRO A 142 18.01 -9.49 -11.94
C PRO A 142 16.94 -8.41 -11.72
N THR A 143 15.70 -8.81 -11.42
CA THR A 143 14.58 -7.89 -11.24
C THR A 143 14.72 -7.10 -9.94
N GLN A 144 15.13 -7.73 -8.83
CA GLN A 144 15.42 -7.02 -7.58
C GLN A 144 16.51 -5.97 -7.76
N ASN A 145 17.59 -6.28 -8.49
CA ASN A 145 18.66 -5.30 -8.72
C ASN A 145 18.15 -4.06 -9.48
N LYS A 146 17.29 -4.26 -10.50
CA LYS A 146 16.68 -3.13 -11.23
C LYS A 146 15.75 -2.31 -10.34
N ILE A 147 14.98 -2.96 -9.46
CA ILE A 147 14.13 -2.30 -8.46
C ILE A 147 15.00 -1.43 -7.54
N GLU A 148 16.06 -1.99 -6.96
CA GLU A 148 16.95 -1.23 -6.07
C GLU A 148 17.64 -0.08 -6.79
N ASP A 149 18.08 -0.27 -8.03
CA ASP A 149 18.67 0.80 -8.84
C ASP A 149 17.70 1.97 -9.03
N GLU A 150 16.43 1.69 -9.34
CA GLU A 150 15.43 2.72 -9.52
C GLU A 150 15.06 3.41 -8.21
N VAL A 151 14.86 2.63 -7.14
CA VAL A 151 14.62 3.17 -5.80
C VAL A 151 15.76 4.06 -5.34
N ASN A 152 17.02 3.66 -5.55
CA ASN A 152 18.18 4.47 -5.20
C ASN A 152 18.21 5.81 -5.97
N LYS A 153 17.79 5.85 -7.24
CA LYS A 153 17.68 7.11 -8.00
C LYS A 153 16.60 8.04 -7.45
N ILE A 154 15.46 7.48 -7.01
CA ILE A 154 14.38 8.25 -6.38
C ILE A 154 14.84 8.77 -5.01
N LEU A 155 15.41 7.90 -4.18
CA LEU A 155 15.91 8.27 -2.84
C LEU A 155 17.03 9.32 -2.91
N ALA A 156 17.90 9.27 -3.92
CA ALA A 156 18.95 10.26 -4.11
C ALA A 156 18.44 11.69 -4.37
N GLN A 157 17.22 11.82 -4.91
CA GLN A 157 16.56 13.09 -5.20
C GLN A 157 15.54 13.49 -4.12
N THR A 158 15.36 12.65 -3.10
CA THR A 158 14.42 12.91 -2.02
C THR A 158 14.85 14.16 -1.23
N PRO A 159 13.93 15.09 -0.93
CA PRO A 159 14.23 16.26 -0.12
C PRO A 159 14.88 15.87 1.22
N LYS A 160 15.92 16.60 1.62
CA LYS A 160 16.54 16.44 2.96
C LYS A 160 15.70 17.06 4.10
N GLY A 161 14.43 17.33 3.81
CA GLY A 161 13.52 18.05 4.68
C GLY A 161 12.77 17.13 5.65
N SER A 162 11.62 17.62 6.08
CA SER A 162 10.64 16.91 6.91
C SER A 162 10.13 15.65 6.24
N ASP A 163 9.59 14.71 7.02
CA ASP A 163 8.96 13.51 6.46
C ASP A 163 7.77 13.84 5.56
N TYR A 164 7.06 14.95 5.82
CA TYR A 164 6.03 15.47 4.91
C TYR A 164 6.60 15.80 3.52
N GLU A 165 7.75 16.47 3.44
CA GLU A 165 8.37 16.79 2.14
C GLU A 165 8.84 15.54 1.39
N LYS A 166 9.32 14.52 2.10
CA LYS A 166 9.67 13.23 1.50
C LYS A 166 8.43 12.50 0.99
N VAL A 167 7.37 12.44 1.79
CA VAL A 167 6.08 11.84 1.42
C VAL A 167 5.48 12.53 0.21
N LYS A 168 5.43 13.86 0.19
CA LYS A 168 4.98 14.64 -0.96
C LYS A 168 5.83 14.37 -2.19
N TYR A 169 7.15 14.25 -2.04
CA TYR A 169 8.03 13.90 -3.16
C TYR A 169 7.74 12.50 -3.72
N PHE A 170 7.56 11.49 -2.86
CA PHE A 170 7.20 10.13 -3.31
C PHE A 170 5.85 10.10 -3.99
N TYR A 171 4.87 10.82 -3.45
CA TYR A 171 3.56 11.01 -4.04
C TYR A 171 3.68 11.52 -5.49
N GLU A 172 4.38 12.63 -5.68
CA GLU A 172 4.55 13.25 -7.00
C GLU A 172 5.38 12.40 -7.97
N VAL A 173 6.46 11.77 -7.50
CA VAL A 173 7.32 10.97 -8.37
C VAL A 173 6.60 9.75 -8.92
N ILE A 174 5.81 9.05 -8.07
CA ILE A 174 5.02 7.91 -8.53
C ILE A 174 4.04 8.35 -9.60
N ILE A 175 3.29 9.44 -9.36
CA ILE A 175 2.30 9.97 -10.29
C ILE A 175 2.94 10.42 -11.62
N ARG A 176 4.10 11.08 -11.57
CA ARG A 176 4.76 11.59 -12.80
C ARG A 176 5.43 10.51 -13.63
N GLN A 177 5.76 9.37 -13.04
CA GLN A 177 6.55 8.31 -13.70
C GLN A 177 5.72 7.10 -14.09
N THR A 178 4.41 7.12 -13.84
CA THR A 178 3.55 5.96 -14.05
C THR A 178 2.31 6.38 -14.82
N ASP A 179 2.01 5.64 -15.88
CA ASP A 179 0.73 5.74 -16.56
C ASP A 179 -0.28 4.84 -15.86
N TYR A 180 -1.45 5.39 -15.53
CA TYR A 180 -2.53 4.56 -14.99
C TYR A 180 -3.11 3.63 -16.09
N ASP A 181 -3.28 2.36 -15.76
CA ASP A 181 -3.84 1.37 -16.69
C ASP A 181 -5.37 1.50 -16.83
N LEU A 182 -5.79 2.43 -17.68
CA LEU A 182 -7.21 2.67 -17.98
C LEU A 182 -7.91 1.47 -18.62
N GLU A 183 -7.18 0.63 -19.37
CA GLU A 183 -7.77 -0.57 -19.96
C GLU A 183 -8.16 -1.57 -18.85
N ALA A 184 -7.29 -1.75 -17.86
CA ALA A 184 -7.58 -2.59 -16.70
C ALA A 184 -8.80 -2.05 -15.91
N LEU A 185 -8.91 -0.73 -15.76
CA LEU A 185 -10.06 -0.09 -15.12
C LEU A 185 -11.37 -0.33 -15.91
N GLN A 186 -11.34 -0.12 -17.24
CA GLN A 186 -12.52 -0.25 -18.10
C GLN A 186 -13.01 -1.69 -18.22
N THR A 187 -12.07 -2.63 -18.39
CA THR A 187 -12.38 -4.05 -18.56
C THR A 187 -12.66 -4.75 -17.24
N LYS A 188 -12.33 -4.10 -16.11
CA LYS A 188 -12.25 -4.71 -14.77
C LYS A 188 -11.35 -5.95 -14.75
N SER A 189 -10.38 -6.01 -15.67
CA SER A 189 -9.43 -7.09 -15.81
C SER A 189 -8.04 -6.54 -15.51
N VAL A 190 -7.59 -6.76 -14.28
CA VAL A 190 -6.22 -6.45 -13.87
C VAL A 190 -5.32 -7.63 -14.19
N THR A 191 -4.23 -7.38 -14.90
CA THR A 191 -3.13 -8.37 -14.91
C THR A 191 -2.40 -8.27 -13.59
N TRP A 192 -1.99 -9.38 -12.99
CA TRP A 192 -1.33 -9.26 -11.70
C TRP A 192 0.00 -8.50 -11.76
N ARG A 193 0.68 -8.57 -12.92
CA ARG A 193 1.87 -7.77 -13.19
C ARG A 193 1.67 -6.26 -12.95
N SER A 194 0.46 -5.72 -13.13
CA SER A 194 0.16 -4.29 -12.91
C SER A 194 -0.15 -3.92 -11.45
N GLN A 195 -0.04 -4.85 -10.50
CA GLN A 195 -0.40 -4.64 -9.08
C GLN A 195 0.79 -4.63 -8.10
N GLY A 196 1.98 -5.04 -8.53
CA GLY A 196 3.21 -5.05 -7.70
C GLY A 196 4.11 -3.84 -7.93
N ILE A 197 5.17 -3.68 -7.11
CA ILE A 197 6.12 -2.56 -7.25
C ILE A 197 6.86 -2.52 -8.59
N THR A 198 6.97 -3.67 -9.28
CA THR A 198 7.57 -3.77 -10.62
C THR A 198 6.79 -2.97 -11.66
N SER A 199 5.46 -2.88 -11.52
CA SER A 199 4.59 -2.16 -12.46
C SER A 199 4.89 -0.65 -12.50
N VAL A 200 5.20 -0.07 -11.34
CA VAL A 200 5.55 1.36 -11.20
C VAL A 200 7.04 1.58 -11.45
N LEU A 201 7.91 0.78 -10.82
CA LEU A 201 9.35 1.05 -10.86
C LEU A 201 9.98 0.67 -12.19
N LEU A 202 9.50 -0.39 -12.85
CA LEU A 202 10.10 -0.93 -14.07
C LEU A 202 9.22 -0.74 -15.31
N ASP A 203 7.96 -1.16 -15.24
CA ASP A 203 7.07 -1.16 -16.40
C ASP A 203 6.46 0.23 -16.68
N LYS A 204 6.46 1.13 -15.68
CA LYS A 204 5.91 2.50 -15.71
C LYS A 204 4.41 2.55 -16.08
N LYS A 205 3.68 1.46 -15.86
CA LYS A 205 2.23 1.36 -16.09
C LYS A 205 1.58 0.47 -15.03
N SER A 206 0.58 0.97 -14.30
CA SER A 206 0.10 0.31 -13.08
C SER A 206 -1.37 0.62 -12.75
N VAL A 207 -1.91 -0.06 -11.73
CA VAL A 207 -3.21 0.24 -11.10
C VAL A 207 -3.03 0.58 -9.62
N CYS A 208 -4.12 0.89 -8.90
CA CYS A 208 -4.12 1.36 -7.52
C CYS A 208 -3.23 0.57 -6.55
N ALA A 209 -3.20 -0.77 -6.68
CA ALA A 209 -2.35 -1.62 -5.86
C ALA A 209 -0.84 -1.35 -6.08
N GLY A 210 -0.38 -1.22 -7.32
CA GLY A 210 1.03 -1.01 -7.61
C GLY A 210 1.51 0.39 -7.20
N TYR A 211 0.68 1.41 -7.39
CA TYR A 211 0.90 2.76 -6.88
C TYR A 211 1.11 2.75 -5.36
N SER A 212 0.13 2.20 -4.62
CA SER A 212 0.13 2.22 -3.15
C SER A 212 1.23 1.35 -2.54
N ARG A 213 1.57 0.21 -3.16
CA ARG A 213 2.70 -0.63 -2.72
C ARG A 213 4.04 0.03 -2.98
N THR A 214 4.19 0.74 -4.09
CA THR A 214 5.42 1.48 -4.37
C THR A 214 5.60 2.65 -3.41
N PHE A 215 4.52 3.37 -3.11
CA PHE A 215 4.54 4.42 -2.10
C PHE A 215 4.93 3.88 -0.72
N GLN A 216 4.33 2.76 -0.30
CA GLN A 216 4.72 2.03 0.91
C GLN A 216 6.21 1.67 0.91
N TYR A 217 6.71 1.12 -0.19
CA TYR A 217 8.10 0.69 -0.31
C TYR A 217 9.09 1.85 -0.20
N LEU A 218 8.82 2.98 -0.87
CA LEU A 218 9.65 4.18 -0.79
C LEU A 218 9.63 4.78 0.63
N CYS A 219 8.46 4.85 1.27
CA CYS A 219 8.35 5.30 2.66
C CYS A 219 9.18 4.42 3.61
N LYS A 220 9.06 3.10 3.49
CA LYS A 220 9.85 2.15 4.29
C LYS A 220 11.36 2.34 4.09
N LYS A 221 11.82 2.49 2.85
CA LYS A 221 13.24 2.77 2.54
C LYS A 221 13.72 4.12 3.10
N ALA A 222 12.82 5.07 3.29
CA ALA A 222 13.09 6.36 3.92
C ALA A 222 12.93 6.35 5.46
N GLY A 223 12.59 5.21 6.07
CA GLY A 223 12.38 5.08 7.51
C GLY A 223 11.05 5.65 8.01
N ILE A 224 10.04 5.73 7.14
CA ILE A 224 8.70 6.25 7.44
C ILE A 224 7.72 5.09 7.48
N ASP A 225 7.00 4.92 8.59
CA ASP A 225 5.97 3.89 8.71
C ASP A 225 4.83 4.16 7.71
N CYS A 226 4.50 3.17 6.90
CA CYS A 226 3.45 3.25 5.90
C CYS A 226 2.68 1.94 5.82
N ILE A 227 1.36 2.02 5.92
CA ILE A 227 0.44 0.89 5.84
C ILE A 227 -0.13 0.88 4.43
N TYR A 228 -0.10 -0.28 3.77
CA TYR A 228 -0.89 -0.54 2.57
C TYR A 228 -2.31 -0.90 2.99
N VAL A 229 -3.33 -0.28 2.40
CA VAL A 229 -4.73 -0.52 2.74
C VAL A 229 -5.48 -0.91 1.48
N THR A 230 -6.31 -1.94 1.58
CA THR A 230 -7.27 -2.36 0.57
C THR A 230 -8.69 -2.01 1.03
N GLY A 231 -9.59 -1.84 0.08
CA GLY A 231 -10.99 -1.59 0.38
C GLY A 231 -11.78 -1.17 -0.85
N ILE A 232 -12.84 -0.41 -0.60
CA ILE A 232 -13.71 0.14 -1.64
C ILE A 232 -13.49 1.66 -1.72
N ALA A 233 -13.40 2.16 -2.95
CA ALA A 233 -13.56 3.58 -3.23
C ALA A 233 -14.94 3.84 -3.83
N LYS A 234 -15.57 4.92 -3.38
CA LYS A 234 -16.82 5.47 -3.92
C LYS A 234 -16.46 6.58 -4.88
N ASN A 235 -17.00 6.54 -6.09
CA ASN A 235 -17.03 7.69 -6.97
C ASN A 235 -18.49 7.89 -7.41
N GLY A 236 -19.06 9.08 -7.14
CA GLY A 236 -20.46 9.38 -7.40
C GLY A 236 -20.93 9.10 -8.84
N GLN A 237 -20.02 9.12 -9.82
CA GLN A 237 -20.31 8.85 -11.22
C GLN A 237 -20.14 7.36 -11.61
N ASN A 238 -19.20 6.65 -10.96
CA ASN A 238 -18.80 5.29 -11.32
C ASN A 238 -19.20 4.21 -10.30
N GLY A 239 -19.87 4.60 -9.21
CA GLY A 239 -20.28 3.70 -8.13
C GLY A 239 -19.12 3.28 -7.23
N GLU A 240 -19.21 2.07 -6.68
CA GLU A 240 -18.22 1.47 -5.80
C GLU A 240 -17.30 0.52 -6.58
N PHE A 241 -15.99 0.61 -6.34
CA PHE A 241 -15.00 -0.28 -6.93
C PHE A 241 -13.87 -0.59 -5.93
N GLY A 242 -13.25 -1.76 -6.09
CA GLY A 242 -12.11 -2.17 -5.28
C GLY A 242 -10.93 -1.22 -5.50
N HIS A 243 -10.29 -0.80 -4.42
CA HIS A 243 -9.25 0.23 -4.44
C HIS A 243 -8.18 -0.05 -3.38
N ALA A 244 -7.03 0.59 -3.55
CA ALA A 244 -5.95 0.53 -2.58
C ALA A 244 -5.31 1.91 -2.39
N TRP A 245 -4.92 2.20 -1.15
CA TRP A 245 -4.29 3.46 -0.74
C TRP A 245 -3.33 3.20 0.42
N ASN A 246 -2.84 4.27 1.06
CA ASN A 246 -1.92 4.18 2.18
C ASN A 246 -2.34 4.99 3.41
N LEU A 247 -1.88 4.55 4.57
CA LEU A 247 -1.81 5.36 5.79
C LEU A 247 -0.35 5.58 6.17
N VAL A 248 0.12 6.83 6.13
CA VAL A 248 1.52 7.17 6.42
C VAL A 248 1.64 7.85 7.78
N LYS A 249 2.62 7.45 8.59
CA LYS A 249 2.84 8.02 9.91
C LYS A 249 3.83 9.18 9.85
N ILE A 250 3.38 10.37 10.23
CA ILE A 250 4.21 11.57 10.32
C ILE A 250 3.96 12.22 11.68
N ASN A 251 5.02 12.54 12.41
CA ASN A 251 4.94 13.16 13.74
C ASN A 251 4.05 12.40 14.74
N GLY A 252 3.98 11.07 14.61
CA GLY A 252 3.20 10.20 15.48
C GLY A 252 1.74 9.98 15.08
N GLN A 253 1.24 10.71 14.07
CA GLN A 253 -0.13 10.58 13.56
C GLN A 253 -0.11 9.90 12.18
N TYR A 254 -1.11 9.08 11.90
CA TYR A 254 -1.29 8.48 10.58
C TYR A 254 -2.08 9.42 9.68
N TYR A 255 -1.79 9.48 8.39
CA TYR A 255 -2.56 10.29 7.44
C TYR A 255 -2.89 9.48 6.21
N GLY A 256 -4.07 9.69 5.65
CA GLY A 256 -4.48 9.12 4.39
C GLY A 256 -3.64 9.67 3.23
N VAL A 257 -3.11 8.76 2.42
CA VAL A 257 -2.44 9.08 1.15
C VAL A 257 -3.00 8.19 0.05
N ASP A 258 -3.51 8.80 -1.03
CA ASP A 258 -3.96 8.07 -2.22
C ASP A 258 -3.23 8.64 -3.45
N THR A 259 -2.16 7.95 -3.84
CA THR A 259 -1.34 8.31 -5.01
C THR A 259 -2.09 8.14 -6.33
N THR A 260 -3.09 7.26 -6.39
CA THR A 260 -3.84 7.02 -7.62
C THR A 260 -4.83 8.14 -7.89
N TRP A 261 -5.50 8.64 -6.85
CA TRP A 261 -6.39 9.79 -6.97
C TRP A 261 -5.66 11.14 -7.05
N GLY A 262 -4.33 11.14 -6.90
CA GLY A 262 -3.49 12.27 -7.28
C GLY A 262 -3.12 12.30 -8.76
N ASP A 263 -3.29 11.16 -9.46
CA ASP A 263 -2.93 11.02 -10.86
C ASP A 263 -4.00 11.68 -11.75
N PRO A 264 -3.66 12.73 -12.52
CA PRO A 264 -4.62 13.44 -13.37
C PRO A 264 -5.27 12.54 -14.42
N VAL A 265 -4.58 11.50 -14.90
CA VAL A 265 -5.13 10.57 -15.90
C VAL A 265 -6.24 9.75 -15.27
N PHE A 266 -6.01 9.25 -14.06
CA PHE A 266 -7.03 8.52 -13.32
C PHE A 266 -8.17 9.45 -12.91
N ASP A 267 -7.84 10.59 -12.32
CA ASP A 267 -8.82 11.59 -11.87
C ASP A 267 -9.74 12.00 -13.01
N GLN A 268 -9.19 12.34 -14.18
CA GLN A 268 -9.98 12.61 -15.39
C GLN A 268 -10.87 11.43 -15.82
N ALA A 269 -10.34 10.21 -15.76
CA ALA A 269 -11.10 9.02 -16.15
C ALA A 269 -12.28 8.76 -15.21
N ILE A 270 -12.18 9.16 -13.94
CA ILE A 270 -13.21 8.91 -12.95
C ILE A 270 -14.12 10.12 -12.66
N SER A 271 -13.67 11.35 -12.90
CA SER A 271 -14.43 12.59 -12.70
C SER A 271 -15.08 13.11 -14.00
N GLY A 272 -14.52 12.72 -15.16
CA GLY A 272 -14.91 13.25 -16.47
C GLY A 272 -14.36 14.64 -16.78
N GLU A 273 -13.61 15.26 -15.87
CA GLU A 273 -13.05 16.61 -16.00
C GLU A 273 -11.57 16.53 -16.40
N ALA A 274 -11.14 17.39 -17.34
CA ALA A 274 -9.77 17.36 -17.83
C ALA A 274 -8.81 18.01 -16.82
N HIS A 275 -8.20 17.20 -15.97
CA HIS A 275 -7.11 17.64 -15.10
C HIS A 275 -5.76 17.36 -15.76
N THR A 276 -4.88 18.36 -15.77
CA THR A 276 -3.52 18.25 -16.34
C THR A 276 -2.43 18.24 -15.28
N ASP A 277 -2.78 18.55 -14.04
CA ASP A 277 -1.87 18.67 -12.90
C ASP A 277 -2.18 17.63 -11.83
N ILE A 278 -1.21 17.34 -10.99
CA ILE A 278 -1.36 16.43 -9.85
C ILE A 278 -2.43 16.99 -8.90
N SER A 279 -3.42 16.17 -8.58
CA SER A 279 -4.36 16.47 -7.50
C SER A 279 -3.68 16.20 -6.15
N TYR A 280 -3.89 17.09 -5.18
CA TYR A 280 -3.38 16.94 -3.81
C TYR A 280 -4.50 16.66 -2.80
N ASP A 281 -5.70 16.35 -3.29
CA ASP A 281 -6.91 16.11 -2.50
C ASP A 281 -6.76 15.00 -1.47
N TYR A 282 -5.83 14.07 -1.72
CA TYR A 282 -5.57 12.94 -0.85
C TYR A 282 -4.07 12.80 -0.54
N LEU A 283 -3.39 13.94 -0.35
CA LEU A 283 -2.04 13.99 0.22
C LEU A 283 -2.09 14.37 1.70
N CYS A 284 -1.89 13.39 2.57
CA CYS A 284 -1.83 13.52 4.03
C CYS A 284 -3.13 14.09 4.64
N VAL A 285 -4.27 13.46 4.33
CA VAL A 285 -5.59 13.89 4.84
C VAL A 285 -6.00 13.15 6.12
N PRO A 286 -6.83 13.76 6.98
CA PRO A 286 -7.44 13.08 8.12
C PRO A 286 -8.54 12.11 7.68
N ASP A 287 -8.98 11.26 8.61
CA ASP A 287 -10.05 10.27 8.39
C ASP A 287 -11.34 10.92 7.90
N GLU A 288 -11.70 12.08 8.43
CA GLU A 288 -12.92 12.80 8.04
C GLU A 288 -13.00 13.11 6.54
N ILE A 289 -11.86 13.34 5.88
CA ILE A 289 -11.80 13.57 4.42
C ILE A 289 -11.68 12.23 3.69
N LEU A 290 -10.82 11.33 4.17
CA LEU A 290 -10.57 10.04 3.52
C LEU A 290 -11.83 9.19 3.45
N GLU A 291 -12.58 9.08 4.56
CA GLU A 291 -13.76 8.21 4.72
C GLU A 291 -14.99 8.69 3.93
N ARG A 292 -14.96 9.91 3.35
CA ARG A 292 -16.02 10.40 2.44
C ARG A 292 -16.12 9.54 1.18
N SER A 293 -15.00 8.98 0.75
CA SER A 293 -14.92 8.14 -0.44
C SER A 293 -14.25 6.78 -0.22
N ARG A 294 -13.55 6.54 0.89
CA ARG A 294 -12.84 5.27 1.16
C ARG A 294 -13.52 4.49 2.26
N ILE A 295 -13.70 3.19 2.03
CA ILE A 295 -14.10 2.22 3.04
C ILE A 295 -13.04 1.13 3.06
N ALA A 296 -12.22 1.09 4.11
CA ALA A 296 -11.21 0.04 4.28
C ALA A 296 -11.86 -1.34 4.49
N ASP A 297 -11.22 -2.38 3.98
CA ASP A 297 -11.62 -3.76 4.26
C ASP A 297 -11.62 -4.02 5.76
N SER A 298 -12.64 -4.75 6.22
CA SER A 298 -12.81 -5.04 7.63
C SER A 298 -12.09 -6.32 8.04
N ASP A 299 -11.87 -7.25 7.11
CA ASP A 299 -11.06 -8.46 7.30
C ASP A 299 -10.08 -8.62 6.14
N LEU A 300 -8.89 -9.12 6.45
CA LEU A 300 -7.88 -9.49 5.46
C LEU A 300 -8.35 -10.56 4.46
N LEU A 301 -9.34 -11.35 4.86
CA LEU A 301 -9.90 -12.47 4.09
C LEU A 301 -11.24 -12.15 3.42
N ASP A 302 -11.67 -10.88 3.40
CA ASP A 302 -12.97 -10.45 2.85
C ASP A 302 -13.20 -10.96 1.41
N TYR A 303 -12.13 -11.17 0.63
CA TYR A 303 -12.19 -11.62 -0.77
C TYR A 303 -11.76 -13.08 -1.00
N TRP A 304 -11.52 -13.86 0.06
CA TRP A 304 -10.93 -15.20 -0.04
C TRP A 304 -11.93 -16.32 -0.40
N GLY A 305 -13.06 -15.95 -1.00
CA GLY A 305 -14.05 -16.85 -1.56
C GLY A 305 -15.10 -17.35 -0.56
N GLU A 306 -16.30 -17.67 -1.06
CA GLU A 306 -17.43 -18.12 -0.23
C GLU A 306 -17.40 -19.63 0.11
N GLU A 307 -16.44 -20.38 -0.46
CA GLU A 307 -16.42 -21.84 -0.36
C GLU A 307 -15.83 -22.37 0.96
N GLN A 308 -15.10 -21.54 1.70
CA GLN A 308 -14.49 -21.90 2.99
C GLN A 308 -15.00 -20.99 4.11
N TYR A 309 -15.56 -21.61 5.15
CA TYR A 309 -15.89 -20.88 6.37
C TYR A 309 -14.61 -20.46 7.09
N TYR A 310 -14.47 -19.17 7.38
CA TYR A 310 -13.48 -18.63 8.30
C TYR A 310 -14.16 -17.77 9.36
N GLU A 311 -13.52 -17.60 10.51
CA GLU A 311 -14.01 -16.70 11.55
C GLU A 311 -13.61 -15.25 11.19
N PRO A 312 -14.57 -14.31 11.05
CA PRO A 312 -14.25 -12.92 10.75
C PRO A 312 -13.42 -12.27 11.87
N ARG A 313 -12.36 -11.57 11.49
CA ARG A 313 -11.43 -10.85 12.37
C ARG A 313 -11.27 -9.42 11.87
N VAL A 314 -11.72 -8.48 12.70
CA VAL A 314 -11.75 -7.06 12.36
C VAL A 314 -10.34 -6.48 12.40
N LEU A 315 -9.89 -5.92 11.27
CA LEU A 315 -8.70 -5.09 11.17
C LEU A 315 -8.91 -3.75 11.88
N VAL A 316 -7.97 -3.35 12.73
CA VAL A 316 -8.05 -2.08 13.46
C VAL A 316 -7.01 -1.09 12.94
N TYR A 317 -7.41 -0.31 11.94
CA TYR A 317 -6.57 0.76 11.38
C TYR A 317 -6.38 1.92 12.37
N PRO A 318 -5.18 2.55 12.40
CA PRO A 318 -4.96 3.75 13.21
C PRO A 318 -5.84 4.90 12.71
N LYS A 319 -6.36 5.69 13.66
CA LYS A 319 -7.24 6.83 13.38
C LYS A 319 -6.48 8.16 13.37
N CYS A 320 -6.97 9.11 12.59
CA CYS A 320 -6.44 10.44 12.48
C CYS A 320 -7.51 11.52 12.35
N THR A 321 -7.49 12.45 13.31
CA THR A 321 -8.28 13.69 13.29
C THR A 321 -7.43 14.92 13.03
N ASP A 322 -6.11 14.75 12.85
CA ASP A 322 -5.18 15.85 12.60
C ASP A 322 -5.24 16.24 11.12
N ASN A 323 -5.69 17.46 10.81
CA ASN A 323 -5.73 17.98 9.44
C ASN A 323 -4.52 18.89 9.14
N SER A 324 -3.53 18.98 10.04
CA SER A 324 -2.44 19.95 9.90
C SER A 324 -1.56 19.71 8.68
N LEU A 325 -1.35 18.45 8.27
CA LEU A 325 -0.50 18.10 7.11
C LEU A 325 -1.26 18.01 5.78
N ASN A 326 -2.58 18.23 5.77
CA ASN A 326 -3.31 18.35 4.52
C ASN A 326 -2.69 19.46 3.65
N TYR A 327 -2.48 19.16 2.37
CA TYR A 327 -1.86 20.07 1.41
C TYR A 327 -2.48 21.48 1.40
N TYR A 328 -3.81 21.60 1.43
CA TYR A 328 -4.50 22.89 1.38
C TYR A 328 -4.39 23.67 2.69
N VAL A 329 -4.28 22.96 3.82
CA VAL A 329 -3.97 23.56 5.13
C VAL A 329 -2.54 24.10 5.12
N GLN A 330 -1.57 23.30 4.64
CA GLN A 330 -0.17 23.71 4.50
C GLN A 330 0.00 24.92 3.57
N LYS A 331 -0.86 25.05 2.55
CA LYS A 331 -0.89 26.19 1.63
C LYS A 331 -1.64 27.41 2.16
N GLY A 332 -2.38 27.29 3.26
CA GLY A 332 -3.20 28.38 3.79
C GLY A 332 -4.44 28.70 2.94
N VAL A 333 -4.92 27.73 2.16
CA VAL A 333 -6.09 27.86 1.25
C VAL A 333 -7.24 26.92 1.65
N TYR A 334 -7.19 26.40 2.87
CA TYR A 334 -8.25 25.60 3.47
C TYR A 334 -9.16 26.47 4.35
N PHE A 335 -10.47 26.39 4.11
CA PHE A 335 -11.49 27.18 4.80
C PHE A 335 -12.43 26.27 5.59
N THR A 336 -12.44 26.39 6.91
CA THR A 336 -13.37 25.61 7.77
C THR A 336 -14.84 26.00 7.56
N SER A 337 -15.10 27.21 7.06
CA SER A 337 -16.41 27.76 6.73
C SER A 337 -16.27 28.78 5.60
N PHE A 338 -17.36 29.07 4.89
CA PHE A 338 -17.33 30.09 3.84
C PHE A 338 -17.34 31.51 4.42
N ASP A 339 -16.29 32.28 4.12
CA ASP A 339 -16.20 33.71 4.33
C ASP A 339 -15.81 34.35 3.00
N GLU A 340 -16.76 35.04 2.37
CA GLU A 340 -16.59 35.61 1.04
C GLU A 340 -15.37 36.56 0.96
N ALA A 341 -15.16 37.40 1.97
CA ALA A 341 -14.06 38.35 1.97
C ALA A 341 -12.71 37.63 2.06
N ALA A 342 -12.60 36.62 2.91
CA ALA A 342 -11.39 35.81 3.04
C ALA A 342 -11.09 34.99 1.77
N VAL A 343 -12.14 34.42 1.15
CA VAL A 343 -12.03 33.68 -0.10
C VAL A 343 -11.55 34.58 -1.24
N LEU A 344 -12.17 35.75 -1.43
CA LEU A 344 -11.78 36.70 -2.48
C LEU A 344 -10.35 37.22 -2.29
N GLN A 345 -9.93 37.42 -1.04
CA GLN A 345 -8.55 37.77 -0.73
C GLN A 345 -7.58 36.64 -1.12
N SER A 346 -7.89 35.38 -0.79
CA SER A 346 -7.07 34.23 -1.18
C SER A 346 -6.97 34.08 -2.71
N ILE A 347 -8.07 34.28 -3.43
CA ILE A 347 -8.07 34.29 -4.91
C ILE A 347 -7.12 35.37 -5.43
N THR A 348 -7.21 36.58 -4.88
CA THR A 348 -6.34 37.71 -5.25
C THR A 348 -4.87 37.40 -4.97
N ASP A 349 -4.57 36.85 -3.80
CA ASP A 349 -3.20 36.54 -3.36
C ASP A 349 -2.57 35.45 -4.23
N GLN A 350 -3.32 34.39 -4.56
CA GLN A 350 -2.86 33.32 -5.44
C GLN A 350 -2.57 33.85 -6.86
N ARG A 351 -3.48 34.65 -7.44
CA ARG A 351 -3.25 35.30 -8.73
C ARG A 351 -1.99 36.18 -8.70
N LEU A 352 -1.79 36.99 -7.66
CA LEU A 352 -0.64 37.88 -7.54
C LEU A 352 0.69 37.12 -7.41
N GLN A 353 0.66 35.86 -6.98
CA GLN A 353 1.82 34.96 -6.99
C GLN A 353 2.14 34.43 -8.40
N GLY A 354 1.36 34.80 -9.42
CA GLY A 354 1.58 34.44 -10.82
C GLY A 354 1.13 33.01 -11.15
N THR A 355 0.23 32.43 -10.35
CA THR A 355 -0.37 31.13 -10.67
C THR A 355 -1.31 31.27 -11.88
N ASN A 356 -1.42 30.21 -12.66
CA ASN A 356 -2.39 30.08 -13.76
C ASN A 356 -3.70 29.39 -13.33
N LYS A 357 -3.76 28.97 -12.05
CA LYS A 357 -4.90 28.35 -11.39
C LYS A 357 -5.00 28.85 -9.94
N VAL A 358 -6.20 28.92 -9.41
CA VAL A 358 -6.47 29.17 -7.99
C VAL A 358 -7.13 27.94 -7.41
N VAL A 359 -6.65 27.48 -6.25
CA VAL A 359 -7.20 26.32 -5.57
C VAL A 359 -7.62 26.67 -4.15
N LEU A 360 -8.77 26.15 -3.74
CA LEU A 360 -9.36 26.33 -2.42
C LEU A 360 -9.88 24.96 -1.96
N GLN A 361 -9.86 24.69 -0.66
CA GLN A 361 -10.54 23.53 -0.08
C GLN A 361 -11.43 23.96 1.08
N PHE A 362 -12.60 23.34 1.21
CA PHE A 362 -13.56 23.66 2.26
C PHE A 362 -13.74 22.51 3.26
N GLY A 363 -13.98 22.85 4.52
CA GLY A 363 -14.20 21.87 5.57
C GLY A 363 -15.56 21.17 5.47
N THR A 364 -16.58 21.87 4.96
CA THR A 364 -17.96 21.38 4.93
C THR A 364 -18.60 21.51 3.55
N ALA A 365 -19.60 20.66 3.29
CA ALA A 365 -20.38 20.70 2.06
C ALA A 365 -21.13 22.03 1.89
N GLU A 366 -21.62 22.63 2.99
CA GLU A 366 -22.32 23.91 2.95
C GLU A 366 -21.40 25.04 2.49
N ALA A 367 -20.18 25.09 3.01
CA ALA A 367 -19.20 26.09 2.61
C ALA A 367 -18.79 25.95 1.14
N MET A 368 -18.62 24.70 0.69
CA MET A 368 -18.38 24.38 -0.70
C MET A 368 -19.53 24.83 -1.60
N GLN A 369 -20.77 24.56 -1.20
CA GLN A 369 -21.95 24.97 -1.96
C GLN A 369 -22.08 26.50 -2.06
N GLN A 370 -21.71 27.24 -1.01
CA GLN A 370 -21.67 28.70 -1.03
C GLN A 370 -20.62 29.22 -2.03
N MET A 371 -19.45 28.58 -2.12
CA MET A 371 -18.43 28.90 -3.12
C MET A 371 -18.93 28.67 -4.55
N ILE A 372 -19.58 27.52 -4.79
CA ILE A 372 -20.20 27.21 -6.09
C ILE A 372 -21.28 28.25 -6.45
N THR A 373 -22.09 28.68 -5.47
CA THR A 373 -23.11 29.72 -5.69
C THR A 373 -22.48 31.07 -6.04
N LEU A 374 -21.40 31.48 -5.36
CA LEU A 374 -20.66 32.69 -5.72
C LEU A 374 -20.14 32.61 -7.16
N ALA A 375 -19.50 31.49 -7.52
CA ALA A 375 -18.87 31.31 -8.81
C ALA A 375 -19.85 31.16 -9.99
N SER A 376 -21.07 30.68 -9.75
CA SER A 376 -22.12 30.55 -10.77
C SER A 376 -22.98 31.81 -10.94
N THR A 377 -22.86 32.79 -10.04
CA THR A 377 -23.62 34.04 -10.11
C THR A 377 -23.03 34.98 -11.17
N GLU A 378 -23.85 35.53 -12.06
CA GLU A 378 -23.40 36.53 -13.04
C GLU A 378 -22.82 37.78 -12.36
N ASN A 379 -21.74 38.35 -12.92
CA ASN A 379 -21.07 39.57 -12.42
C ASN A 379 -20.68 39.51 -10.93
N ASN A 380 -20.24 38.33 -10.46
CA ASN A 380 -19.79 38.15 -9.09
C ASN A 380 -18.43 38.82 -8.81
N ALA A 381 -18.02 38.84 -7.54
CA ALA A 381 -16.79 39.48 -7.09
C ALA A 381 -15.49 38.74 -7.49
N ILE A 382 -15.56 37.50 -7.98
CA ILE A 382 -14.38 36.74 -8.44
C ILE A 382 -13.74 37.41 -9.65
N PHE A 383 -14.54 37.97 -10.57
CA PHE A 383 -14.03 38.71 -11.73
C PHE A 383 -13.05 39.83 -11.32
N GLN A 384 -13.38 40.56 -10.26
CA GLN A 384 -12.53 41.63 -9.72
C GLN A 384 -11.31 41.06 -8.99
N ALA A 385 -11.48 40.00 -8.18
CA ALA A 385 -10.38 39.33 -7.50
C ALA A 385 -9.34 38.75 -8.48
N LEU A 386 -9.80 38.27 -9.63
CA LEU A 386 -8.97 37.79 -10.74
C LEU A 386 -8.34 38.92 -11.59
N GLY A 387 -8.60 40.18 -11.26
CA GLY A 387 -7.99 41.34 -11.94
C GLY A 387 -8.81 41.89 -13.10
N ASP A 388 -10.13 42.00 -12.92
CA ASP A 388 -11.08 42.53 -13.90
C ASP A 388 -11.09 41.75 -15.23
N VAL A 389 -11.11 40.42 -15.11
CA VAL A 389 -11.18 39.48 -16.25
C VAL A 389 -12.56 39.50 -16.91
N GLY A 390 -12.63 39.07 -18.17
CA GLY A 390 -13.90 38.95 -18.91
C GLY A 390 -14.59 37.60 -18.69
N GLU A 391 -13.82 36.55 -18.43
CA GLU A 391 -14.30 35.18 -18.23
C GLU A 391 -13.36 34.41 -17.32
N TYR A 392 -13.86 33.35 -16.67
CA TYR A 392 -13.08 32.31 -16.01
C TYR A 392 -13.86 30.99 -16.05
N GLN A 393 -13.16 29.86 -15.89
CA GLN A 393 -13.75 28.55 -15.67
C GLN A 393 -13.55 28.11 -14.23
N TYR A 394 -14.43 27.23 -13.74
CA TYR A 394 -14.28 26.64 -12.42
C TYR A 394 -14.62 25.15 -12.41
N TYR A 395 -13.94 24.42 -11.54
CA TYR A 395 -14.06 22.97 -11.35
C TYR A 395 -14.17 22.67 -9.86
N TYR A 396 -14.77 21.54 -9.52
CA TYR A 396 -14.87 21.14 -8.12
C TYR A 396 -14.95 19.64 -7.91
N ASN A 397 -14.50 19.21 -6.74
CA ASN A 397 -14.58 17.83 -6.29
C ASN A 397 -15.49 17.73 -5.06
N ASP A 398 -16.64 17.08 -5.22
CA ASP A 398 -17.65 16.91 -4.16
C ASP A 398 -17.21 16.00 -3.00
N GLN A 399 -16.11 15.26 -3.14
CA GLN A 399 -15.64 14.34 -2.11
C GLN A 399 -14.58 14.98 -1.22
N SER A 400 -13.66 15.73 -1.83
CA SER A 400 -12.62 16.47 -1.12
C SER A 400 -13.04 17.89 -0.74
N TYR A 401 -14.15 18.39 -1.30
CA TYR A 401 -14.58 19.79 -1.23
C TYR A 401 -13.50 20.76 -1.71
N THR A 402 -12.76 20.36 -2.73
CA THR A 402 -11.79 21.20 -3.43
C THR A 402 -12.47 21.97 -4.56
N PHE A 403 -12.11 23.24 -4.72
CA PHE A 403 -12.60 24.15 -5.75
C PHE A 403 -11.41 24.76 -6.50
N GLU A 404 -11.47 24.75 -7.83
CA GLU A 404 -10.45 25.32 -8.72
C GLU A 404 -11.05 26.42 -9.59
N LEU A 405 -10.32 27.53 -9.77
CA LEU A 405 -10.54 28.52 -10.83
C LEU A 405 -9.39 28.43 -11.82
N ALA A 406 -9.70 28.45 -13.11
CA ALA A 406 -8.74 28.36 -14.19
C ALA A 406 -9.19 29.16 -15.43
N ASP A 407 -8.31 29.22 -16.45
CA ASP A 407 -8.61 29.76 -17.78
C ASP A 407 -9.24 31.16 -17.80
N TRP A 408 -8.78 32.05 -16.91
CA TRP A 408 -9.24 33.43 -16.87
C TRP A 408 -8.46 34.33 -17.84
N PHE A 409 -9.14 35.28 -18.49
CA PHE A 409 -8.53 36.24 -19.43
C PHE A 409 -9.31 37.53 -19.61
#